data_AF-A0A2W1NSS2-F1
#
_entry.id   AF-A0A2W1NSS2-F1
#
_cell.length_a   1.000
_cell.length_b   1.000
_cell.length_c   1.000
_cell.angle_alpha   90.00
_cell.angle_beta   90.00
_cell.angle_gamma   90.00
#
_symmetry.space_group_name_H-M   'P 1'
#
loop_
_entity.id
_entity.type
_entity.pdbx_description
1 polymer ?
#
loop_
_entity_poly.entity_id
_entity_poly.type
_entity_poly.pdbx_seq_one_letter_code
_entity_poly.pdbx_strand_id
1 'polypeptide(L)'
;MKTASVTVIEQFNPNGAPIKHELIQGPEFRIAALFFILVGIIWLLYVLNVLRSFIGIGVTVLALAGAVFLLYKDYSIIKQDVDFNNRKELIFKEIKGRINDIKIAENEFKNEKGYYTANMDTLVNYVKTGYTIQYNRKGTLPVRRLTRDESNFIYGKRANKALDNNITDVEAKALLKMNPVPADLTGIVRDTVYVPVIESVFEAPSYVEQRAKKGLMFDFVPDSLRYIPFSGQTPVIMDTASVSRGELKISTILIQMPHPIDTSFTHKIGDLNDNSLKDNWSLK
;
A
#
# COMPACT_ATOMS: atom_id res chain seq x y z
N MET A 1 21.61 33.46 -25.87
CA MET A 1 22.66 32.49 -25.48
C MET A 1 23.33 33.01 -24.20
N LYS A 2 23.26 32.22 -23.12
CA LYS A 2 23.93 32.34 -21.80
C LYS A 2 23.98 33.71 -21.08
N THR A 3 23.28 33.80 -19.95
CA THR A 3 23.89 34.07 -18.63
C THR A 3 22.81 33.91 -17.56
N ALA A 4 22.56 32.67 -17.14
CA ALA A 4 21.99 32.45 -15.82
C ALA A 4 23.09 32.85 -14.82
N SER A 5 22.86 33.88 -14.03
CA SER A 5 23.76 34.20 -12.91
C SER A 5 23.59 33.10 -11.87
N VAL A 6 24.63 32.31 -11.69
CA VAL A 6 24.70 31.30 -10.63
C VAL A 6 25.18 32.01 -9.38
N THR A 7 24.25 32.30 -8.48
CA THR A 7 24.58 32.76 -7.12
C THR A 7 24.60 31.53 -6.22
N VAL A 8 25.79 31.16 -5.76
CA VAL A 8 25.97 30.07 -4.77
C VAL A 8 25.77 30.69 -3.40
N ILE A 9 24.69 30.33 -2.73
CA ILE A 9 24.45 30.73 -1.34
C ILE A 9 24.91 29.55 -0.47
N GLU A 10 25.87 29.80 0.41
CA GLU A 10 26.37 28.80 1.34
C GLU A 10 25.50 28.78 2.61
N GLN A 11 24.62 27.77 2.65
CA GLN A 11 23.88 27.29 3.82
C GLN A 11 24.79 26.89 4.98
N PHE A 12 24.96 27.68 6.06
CA PHE A 12 25.69 27.17 7.25
C PHE A 12 24.90 26.04 7.92
N ASN A 13 25.48 24.84 7.96
CA ASN A 13 24.95 23.67 8.65
C ASN A 13 25.72 23.46 9.96
N PRO A 14 25.08 23.57 11.14
CA PRO A 14 25.78 23.46 12.42
C PRO A 14 26.38 22.07 12.71
N ASN A 15 25.99 21.03 11.96
CA ASN A 15 26.44 19.64 12.18
C ASN A 15 27.16 19.01 10.96
N GLY A 16 27.64 19.80 9.99
CA GLY A 16 28.32 19.24 8.82
C GLY A 16 28.83 20.27 7.81
N ALA A 17 29.28 19.80 6.63
CA ALA A 17 29.75 20.66 5.55
C ALA A 17 28.61 21.58 5.03
N PRO A 18 28.92 22.83 4.62
CA PRO A 18 27.92 23.78 4.14
C PRO A 18 27.20 23.26 2.90
N ILE A 19 25.88 23.37 2.90
CA ILE A 19 25.04 22.93 1.79
C ILE A 19 25.08 24.04 0.73
N LYS A 20 25.61 23.73 -0.45
CA LYS A 20 25.68 24.65 -1.59
C LYS A 20 24.41 24.53 -2.41
N HIS A 21 23.60 25.58 -2.40
CA HIS A 21 22.44 25.69 -3.28
C HIS A 21 22.83 26.51 -4.52
N GLU A 22 22.80 25.89 -5.70
CA GLU A 22 22.99 26.58 -6.97
C GLU A 22 21.66 27.16 -7.46
N LEU A 23 21.48 28.46 -7.31
CA LEU A 23 20.31 29.16 -7.84
C LEU A 23 20.59 29.60 -9.28
N ILE A 24 19.95 28.94 -10.23
CA ILE A 24 19.98 29.30 -11.66
C ILE A 24 18.86 30.32 -11.88
N GLN A 25 19.19 31.61 -11.89
CA GLN A 25 18.21 32.64 -12.24
C GLN A 25 17.99 32.62 -13.76
N GLY A 26 16.79 32.22 -14.18
CA GLY A 26 16.42 32.23 -15.59
C GLY A 26 16.23 33.66 -16.14
N PRO A 27 16.26 33.83 -17.48
CA PRO A 27 16.14 35.13 -18.13
C PRO A 27 14.78 35.81 -17.89
N GLU A 28 13.79 35.08 -17.37
CA GLU A 28 12.43 35.56 -17.13
C GLU A 28 12.42 36.73 -16.14
N PHE A 29 13.28 36.70 -15.13
CA PHE A 29 13.35 37.77 -14.13
C PHE A 29 13.80 39.11 -14.72
N ARG A 30 14.74 39.08 -15.68
CA ARG A 30 15.21 40.30 -16.38
C ARG A 30 14.13 40.87 -17.30
N ILE A 31 13.38 39.99 -17.96
CA ILE A 31 12.25 40.37 -18.82
C ILE A 31 11.14 41.00 -17.98
N ALA A 32 10.82 40.39 -16.82
CA ALA A 32 9.83 40.93 -15.87
C ALA A 32 10.26 42.31 -15.34
N ALA A 33 11.51 42.48 -14.92
CA ALA A 33 12.03 43.77 -14.45
C ALA A 33 11.94 44.87 -15.53
N LEU A 34 12.32 44.55 -16.77
CA LEU A 34 12.23 45.49 -17.89
C LEU A 34 10.77 45.84 -18.21
N PHE A 35 9.86 44.88 -18.10
CA PHE A 35 8.42 45.10 -18.25
C PHE A 35 7.87 46.06 -17.19
N PHE A 36 8.20 45.89 -15.91
CA PHE A 36 7.76 46.80 -14.85
C PHE A 36 8.28 48.23 -15.03
N ILE A 37 9.52 48.39 -15.50
CA ILE A 37 10.08 49.71 -15.82
C ILE A 37 9.28 50.36 -16.96
N LEU A 38 8.96 49.61 -18.03
CA LEU A 38 8.15 50.10 -19.14
C LEU A 38 6.74 50.53 -18.69
N VAL A 39 6.07 49.71 -17.87
CA VAL A 39 4.76 50.03 -17.32
C VAL A 39 4.82 51.30 -16.46
N GLY A 40 5.86 51.47 -15.65
CA GLY A 40 6.08 52.67 -14.83
C GLY A 40 6.28 53.94 -15.67
N ILE A 41 7.05 53.86 -16.76
CA ILE A 41 7.25 54.99 -17.70
C ILE A 41 5.92 55.37 -18.38
N ILE A 42 5.16 54.38 -18.85
CA ILE A 42 3.86 54.61 -19.49
C ILE A 42 2.89 55.28 -18.51
N TRP A 43 2.86 54.85 -17.24
CA TRP A 43 2.04 55.44 -16.20
C TRP A 43 2.43 56.90 -15.91
N LEU A 44 3.73 57.19 -15.83
CA LEU A 44 4.24 58.55 -15.62
C LEU A 44 3.88 59.49 -16.78
N LEU A 45 4.01 59.04 -18.03
CA LEU A 45 3.62 59.81 -19.21
C LEU A 45 2.11 60.06 -19.29
N TYR A 46 1.29 59.14 -18.77
CA TYR A 46 -0.16 59.32 -18.67
C TYR A 46 -0.51 60.40 -17.64
N VAL A 47 0.13 60.41 -16.47
CA VAL A 47 -0.07 61.42 -15.41
C VAL A 47 0.33 62.82 -15.88
N LEU A 48 1.40 62.93 -16.67
CA LEU A 48 1.84 64.20 -17.25
C LEU A 48 0.93 64.71 -18.39
N ASN A 49 -0.16 64.00 -18.69
CA ASN A 49 -1.17 64.37 -19.70
C ASN A 49 -0.58 64.53 -21.12
N VAL A 50 0.60 63.94 -21.35
CA VAL A 50 1.30 63.94 -22.65
C VAL A 50 0.66 62.95 -23.62
N LEU A 51 0.04 61.89 -23.10
CA LEU A 51 -0.66 60.86 -23.86
C LEU A 51 -2.11 61.27 -24.19
N ARG A 52 -2.49 61.16 -25.47
CA ARG A 52 -3.88 61.39 -25.91
C ARG A 52 -4.82 60.33 -25.31
N SER A 53 -6.00 60.75 -24.85
CA SER A 53 -6.99 59.91 -24.15
C SER A 53 -7.31 58.56 -24.83
N PHE A 54 -7.34 58.53 -26.17
CA PHE A 54 -7.59 57.30 -26.93
C PHE A 54 -6.49 56.22 -26.77
N ILE A 55 -5.22 56.62 -26.68
CA ILE A 55 -4.08 55.70 -26.55
C ILE A 55 -4.06 55.09 -25.15
N GLY A 56 -4.40 55.88 -24.13
CA GLY A 56 -4.51 55.41 -22.74
C GLY A 56 -5.55 54.30 -22.58
N ILE A 57 -6.75 54.49 -23.16
CA ILE A 57 -7.82 53.48 -23.11
C ILE A 57 -7.39 52.17 -23.79
N GLY A 58 -6.73 52.24 -24.95
CA GLY A 58 -6.23 51.05 -25.65
C GLY A 58 -5.21 50.26 -24.84
N VAL A 59 -4.26 50.95 -24.19
CA VAL A 59 -3.26 50.33 -23.31
C VAL A 59 -3.93 49.70 -22.09
N THR A 60 -4.92 50.36 -21.48
CA THR A 60 -5.66 49.81 -20.33
C THR A 60 -6.45 48.56 -20.68
N VAL A 61 -7.14 48.55 -21.83
CA VAL A 61 -7.87 47.36 -22.30
C VAL A 61 -6.92 46.19 -22.57
N LEU A 62 -5.77 46.46 -23.20
CA LEU A 62 -4.74 45.44 -23.44
C LEU A 62 -4.15 44.91 -22.13
N ALA A 63 -3.86 45.79 -21.16
CA ALA A 63 -3.37 45.40 -19.85
C ALA A 63 -4.41 44.55 -19.08
N LEU A 64 -5.69 44.91 -19.17
CA LEU A 64 -6.78 44.15 -18.56
C LEU A 64 -6.95 42.77 -19.23
N ALA A 65 -6.87 42.68 -20.56
CA ALA A 65 -6.88 41.42 -21.28
C ALA A 65 -5.67 40.53 -20.90
N GLY A 66 -4.48 41.14 -20.76
CA GLY A 66 -3.28 40.46 -20.28
C GLY A 66 -3.43 39.94 -18.85
N ALA A 67 -4.02 40.72 -17.94
CA ALA A 67 -4.29 40.29 -16.58
C ALA A 67 -5.26 39.09 -16.53
N VAL A 68 -6.35 39.12 -17.31
CA VAL A 68 -7.30 37.99 -17.41
C VAL A 68 -6.61 36.75 -17.98
N PHE A 69 -5.75 36.90 -18.99
CA PHE A 69 -4.98 35.79 -19.55
C PHE A 69 -4.02 35.16 -18.54
N LEU A 70 -3.30 35.98 -17.75
CA LEU A 70 -2.41 35.49 -16.69
C LEU A 70 -3.19 34.75 -15.61
N LEU A 71 -4.34 35.28 -15.17
CA LEU A 71 -5.21 34.59 -14.20
C LEU A 71 -5.66 33.22 -14.70
N TYR A 72 -6.02 33.10 -15.99
CA TYR A 72 -6.35 31.82 -16.60
C TYR A 72 -5.13 30.87 -16.63
N LYS A 73 -3.94 31.38 -16.93
CA LYS A 73 -2.70 30.60 -16.93
C LYS A 73 -2.35 30.08 -15.54
N ASP A 74 -2.38 30.94 -14.53
CA ASP A 74 -2.11 30.56 -13.13
C ASP A 74 -3.09 29.48 -12.66
N TYR A 75 -4.38 29.66 -12.93
CA TYR A 75 -5.40 28.65 -12.63
C TYR A 75 -5.10 27.32 -13.33
N SER A 76 -4.75 27.33 -14.62
CA SER A 76 -4.48 26.12 -15.40
C SER A 76 -3.26 25.35 -14.88
N ILE A 77 -2.21 26.06 -14.45
CA ILE A 77 -0.98 25.45 -13.91
C ILE A 77 -1.28 24.80 -12.56
N ILE A 78 -1.92 25.54 -11.64
CA ILE A 78 -2.28 25.00 -10.32
C ILE A 78 -3.20 23.78 -10.47
N LYS A 79 -4.19 23.86 -11.37
CA LYS A 79 -5.10 22.74 -11.63
C LYS A 79 -4.33 21.52 -12.15
N GLN A 80 -3.41 21.69 -13.09
CA GLN A 80 -2.61 20.59 -13.62
C GLN A 80 -1.77 19.92 -12.52
N ASP A 81 -1.15 20.70 -11.64
CA ASP A 81 -0.34 20.16 -10.53
C ASP A 81 -1.20 19.43 -9.50
N VAL A 82 -2.37 19.98 -9.16
CA VAL A 82 -3.33 19.34 -8.25
C VAL A 82 -3.86 18.03 -8.85
N ASP A 83 -4.28 18.03 -10.11
CA ASP A 83 -4.77 16.84 -10.81
C ASP A 83 -3.67 15.77 -10.92
N PHE A 84 -2.42 16.18 -11.14
CA PHE A 84 -1.26 15.30 -11.16
C PHE A 84 -1.00 14.65 -9.79
N ASN A 85 -1.03 15.44 -8.72
CA ASN A 85 -0.85 14.94 -7.35
C ASN A 85 -1.98 14.01 -6.93
N ASN A 86 -3.24 14.35 -7.22
CA ASN A 86 -4.40 13.50 -6.96
C ASN A 86 -4.28 12.17 -7.72
N ARG A 87 -3.84 12.21 -8.98
CA ARG A 87 -3.60 10.99 -9.77
C ARG A 87 -2.48 10.14 -9.18
N LYS A 88 -1.38 10.74 -8.72
CA LYS A 88 -0.30 10.02 -8.04
C LYS A 88 -0.80 9.33 -6.77
N GLU A 89 -1.57 10.02 -5.94
CA GLU A 89 -2.13 9.45 -4.71
C GLU A 89 -3.07 8.27 -5.00
N LEU A 90 -3.94 8.43 -6.00
CA LEU A 90 -4.87 7.39 -6.46
C LEU A 90 -4.13 6.15 -6.98
N ILE A 91 -3.09 6.33 -7.79
CA ILE A 91 -2.25 5.24 -8.27
C ILE A 91 -1.52 4.56 -7.12
N PHE A 92 -0.92 5.34 -6.22
CA PHE A 92 -0.21 4.82 -5.05
C PHE A 92 -1.12 3.94 -4.19
N LYS A 93 -2.35 4.40 -3.97
CA LYS A 93 -3.38 3.69 -3.24
C LYS A 93 -3.76 2.36 -3.90
N GLU A 94 -3.96 2.33 -5.22
CA GLU A 94 -4.23 1.08 -5.95
C GLU A 94 -3.04 0.13 -5.93
N ILE A 95 -1.82 0.63 -6.10
CA ILE A 95 -0.60 -0.19 -6.02
C ILE A 95 -0.49 -0.82 -4.63
N LYS A 96 -0.70 -0.04 -3.56
CA LYS A 96 -0.70 -0.57 -2.19
C LYS A 96 -1.77 -1.63 -1.98
N GLY A 97 -2.96 -1.43 -2.52
CA GLY A 97 -4.03 -2.43 -2.54
C GLY A 97 -3.58 -3.72 -3.21
N ARG A 98 -3.04 -3.61 -4.44
CA ARG A 98 -2.54 -4.75 -5.22
C ARG A 98 -1.40 -5.50 -4.53
N ILE A 99 -0.41 -4.80 -3.98
CA ILE A 99 0.69 -5.42 -3.23
C ILE A 99 0.14 -6.17 -2.01
N ASN A 100 -0.83 -5.58 -1.31
CA ASN A 100 -1.46 -6.24 -0.16
C ASN A 100 -2.24 -7.49 -0.58
N ASP A 101 -2.93 -7.47 -1.72
CA ASP A 101 -3.63 -8.65 -2.25
C ASP A 101 -2.66 -9.79 -2.56
N ILE A 102 -1.53 -9.49 -3.23
CA ILE A 102 -0.48 -10.47 -3.51
C ILE A 102 0.13 -10.99 -2.22
N LYS A 103 0.40 -10.12 -1.25
CA LYS A 103 0.90 -10.51 0.08
C LYS A 103 -0.05 -11.48 0.79
N ILE A 104 -1.36 -11.23 0.72
CA ILE A 104 -2.36 -12.12 1.30
C ILE A 104 -2.32 -13.47 0.59
N ALA A 105 -2.32 -13.49 -0.75
CA ALA A 105 -2.25 -14.72 -1.53
C ALA A 105 -0.98 -15.54 -1.24
N GLU A 106 0.18 -14.88 -1.15
CA GLU A 106 1.47 -15.51 -0.84
C GLU A 106 1.52 -16.08 0.58
N ASN A 107 0.91 -15.39 1.55
CA ASN A 107 0.82 -15.91 2.91
C ASN A 107 -0.04 -17.18 2.97
N GLU A 108 -1.18 -17.22 2.28
CA GLU A 108 -2.01 -18.42 2.20
C GLU A 108 -1.28 -19.56 1.47
N PHE A 109 -0.63 -19.25 0.34
CA PHE A 109 0.18 -20.23 -0.40
C PHE A 109 1.30 -20.81 0.48
N LYS A 110 1.98 -19.97 1.26
CA LYS A 110 3.00 -20.40 2.21
C LYS A 110 2.42 -21.21 3.36
N ASN A 111 1.23 -20.88 3.87
CA ASN A 111 0.58 -21.64 4.94
C ASN A 111 0.31 -23.09 4.50
N GLU A 112 -0.02 -23.31 3.23
CA GLU A 112 -0.26 -24.64 2.69
C GLU A 112 1.02 -25.36 2.22
N LYS A 113 1.88 -24.69 1.46
CA LYS A 113 3.06 -25.31 0.81
C LYS A 113 4.34 -25.21 1.65
N GLY A 114 4.41 -24.31 2.63
CA GLY A 114 5.56 -24.06 3.49
C GLY A 114 6.61 -23.07 2.92
N TYR A 115 6.43 -22.57 1.69
CA TYR A 115 7.32 -21.62 1.03
C TYR A 115 6.56 -20.64 0.14
N TYR A 116 7.20 -19.54 -0.28
CA TYR A 116 6.62 -18.52 -1.18
C TYR A 116 6.91 -18.86 -2.66
N THR A 117 6.10 -18.35 -3.59
CA THR A 117 6.33 -18.54 -5.04
C THR A 117 6.80 -17.24 -5.71
N ALA A 118 7.83 -17.32 -6.56
CA ALA A 118 8.20 -16.20 -7.42
C ALA A 118 7.37 -16.18 -8.72
N ASN A 119 6.76 -17.31 -9.10
CA ASN A 119 5.97 -17.42 -10.31
C ASN A 119 4.52 -16.96 -10.06
N MET A 120 4.16 -15.86 -10.69
CA MET A 120 2.82 -15.27 -10.62
C MET A 120 1.73 -16.20 -11.17
N ASP A 121 2.01 -17.01 -12.18
CA ASP A 121 1.03 -17.89 -12.81
C ASP A 121 0.59 -18.98 -11.83
N THR A 122 1.55 -19.53 -11.10
CA THR A 122 1.32 -20.48 -10.01
C THR A 122 0.48 -19.85 -8.91
N LEU A 123 0.78 -18.61 -8.52
CA LEU A 123 0.04 -17.89 -7.49
C LEU A 123 -1.40 -17.61 -7.91
N VAL A 124 -1.62 -17.13 -9.15
CA VAL A 124 -2.97 -16.86 -9.67
C VAL A 124 -3.78 -18.14 -9.78
N ASN A 125 -3.18 -19.23 -10.26
CA ASN A 125 -3.84 -20.52 -10.32
C ASN A 125 -4.22 -21.01 -8.91
N TYR A 126 -3.32 -20.83 -7.94
CA TYR A 126 -3.58 -21.15 -6.54
C TYR A 126 -4.76 -20.36 -5.96
N VAL A 127 -4.83 -19.05 -6.20
CA VAL A 127 -5.96 -18.24 -5.72
C VAL A 127 -7.29 -18.72 -6.32
N LYS A 128 -7.29 -19.16 -7.59
CA LYS A 128 -8.50 -19.62 -8.30
C LYS A 128 -8.97 -21.00 -7.88
N THR A 129 -8.06 -21.96 -7.73
CA THR A 129 -8.41 -23.39 -7.56
C THR A 129 -7.92 -24.00 -6.26
N GLY A 130 -7.12 -23.26 -5.48
CA GLY A 130 -6.53 -23.70 -4.23
C GLY A 130 -7.52 -23.74 -3.07
N TYR A 131 -7.15 -24.47 -2.03
CA TYR A 131 -7.95 -24.65 -0.83
C TYR A 131 -7.11 -24.31 0.39
N THR A 132 -7.67 -23.54 1.33
CA THR A 132 -7.05 -23.28 2.62
C THR A 132 -7.77 -24.05 3.72
N ILE A 133 -7.07 -24.32 4.82
CA ILE A 133 -7.62 -25.03 5.97
C ILE A 133 -8.32 -24.01 6.86
N GLN A 134 -9.63 -24.12 7.00
CA GLN A 134 -10.41 -23.32 7.93
C GLN A 134 -10.72 -24.12 9.20
N TYR A 135 -10.45 -23.52 10.36
CA TYR A 135 -10.76 -24.11 11.65
C TYR A 135 -12.18 -23.71 12.09
N ASN A 136 -13.12 -24.65 12.05
CA ASN A 136 -14.46 -24.46 12.54
C ASN A 136 -14.51 -24.73 14.05
N ARG A 137 -14.60 -23.67 14.85
CA ARG A 137 -14.72 -23.72 16.31
C ARG A 137 -16.10 -23.20 16.72
N LYS A 138 -16.98 -24.10 17.18
CA LYS A 138 -18.30 -23.75 17.73
C LYS A 138 -18.45 -24.25 19.16
N GLY A 139 -19.19 -23.51 19.98
CA GLY A 139 -19.42 -23.85 21.39
C GLY A 139 -18.26 -23.48 22.32
N THR A 140 -18.60 -23.22 23.57
CA THR A 140 -17.68 -22.81 24.64
C THR A 140 -17.21 -24.05 25.41
N LEU A 141 -15.93 -24.08 25.76
CA LEU A 141 -15.40 -25.13 26.63
C LEU A 141 -15.92 -24.96 28.07
N PRO A 142 -16.28 -26.05 28.75
CA PRO A 142 -16.69 -26.00 30.15
C PRO A 142 -15.50 -25.70 31.05
N VAL A 143 -15.72 -24.90 32.09
CA VAL A 143 -14.70 -24.55 33.11
C VAL A 143 -14.68 -25.65 34.19
N ARG A 144 -14.44 -26.89 33.78
CA ARG A 144 -14.24 -28.01 34.71
C ARG A 144 -13.01 -28.81 34.33
N ARG A 145 -12.56 -29.61 35.29
CA ARG A 145 -11.48 -30.58 35.12
C ARG A 145 -12.01 -31.85 34.46
N LEU A 146 -11.10 -32.59 33.81
CA LEU A 146 -11.36 -33.94 33.33
C LEU A 146 -11.75 -34.86 34.49
N THR A 147 -12.77 -35.68 34.31
CA THR A 147 -13.04 -36.78 35.24
C THR A 147 -12.00 -37.89 35.06
N ARG A 148 -11.90 -38.80 36.04
CA ARG A 148 -10.96 -39.94 35.95
C ARG A 148 -11.30 -40.84 34.76
N ASP A 149 -12.58 -41.02 34.46
CA ASP A 149 -13.06 -41.85 33.36
C ASP A 149 -12.77 -41.21 32.00
N GLU A 150 -13.00 -39.91 31.87
CA GLU A 150 -12.65 -39.11 30.68
C GLU A 150 -11.13 -39.10 30.43
N SER A 151 -10.34 -38.90 31.48
CA SER A 151 -8.87 -38.98 31.39
C SER A 151 -8.40 -40.36 30.94
N ASN A 152 -9.01 -41.42 31.50
CA ASN A 152 -8.72 -42.79 31.12
C ASN A 152 -9.11 -43.08 29.66
N PHE A 153 -10.15 -42.44 29.12
CA PHE A 153 -10.53 -42.57 27.72
C PHE A 153 -9.51 -41.93 26.77
N ILE A 154 -8.99 -40.74 27.11
CA ILE A 154 -8.04 -39.99 26.26
C ILE A 154 -6.61 -40.55 26.37
N TYR A 155 -6.14 -40.77 27.60
CA TYR A 155 -4.72 -41.07 27.88
C TYR A 155 -4.48 -42.53 28.27
N GLY A 156 -5.53 -43.29 28.59
CA GLY A 156 -5.42 -44.66 29.07
C GLY A 156 -5.23 -44.76 30.60
N LYS A 157 -5.67 -45.89 31.17
CA LYS A 157 -5.71 -46.12 32.64
C LYS A 157 -4.36 -46.03 33.36
N ARG A 158 -3.25 -46.17 32.65
CA ARG A 158 -1.88 -46.17 33.22
C ARG A 158 -1.20 -44.81 33.19
N ALA A 159 -1.79 -43.81 32.52
CA ALA A 159 -1.13 -42.53 32.28
C ALA A 159 -0.95 -41.66 33.53
N ASN A 160 -1.68 -41.95 34.63
CA ASN A 160 -1.59 -41.28 35.93
C ASN A 160 -1.41 -39.74 35.86
N LYS A 161 -2.07 -39.11 34.89
CA LYS A 161 -1.98 -37.67 34.64
C LYS A 161 -2.69 -36.89 35.74
N ALA A 162 -2.07 -35.81 36.22
CA ALA A 162 -2.71 -34.87 37.15
C ALA A 162 -3.89 -34.17 36.46
N LEU A 163 -5.02 -34.04 37.16
CA LEU A 163 -6.30 -33.54 36.63
C LEU A 163 -6.60 -32.10 37.09
N ASP A 164 -5.56 -31.30 37.31
CA ASP A 164 -5.71 -30.00 37.96
C ASP A 164 -6.17 -28.90 36.99
N ASN A 165 -5.92 -29.09 35.70
CA ASN A 165 -6.21 -28.13 34.63
C ASN A 165 -7.63 -28.31 34.07
N ASN A 166 -8.20 -27.21 33.56
CA ASN A 166 -9.45 -27.22 32.81
C ASN A 166 -9.29 -27.96 31.48
N ILE A 167 -10.40 -28.47 30.96
CA ILE A 167 -10.45 -29.20 29.68
C ILE A 167 -9.92 -28.30 28.55
N THR A 168 -8.98 -28.83 27.78
CA THR A 168 -8.41 -28.18 26.58
C THR A 168 -9.22 -28.51 25.32
N ASP A 169 -9.07 -27.73 24.25
CA ASP A 169 -9.74 -27.98 22.95
C ASP A 169 -9.41 -29.38 22.38
N VAL A 170 -8.18 -29.86 22.60
CA VAL A 170 -7.71 -31.17 22.14
C VAL A 170 -8.41 -32.29 22.92
N GLU A 171 -8.52 -32.13 24.24
CA GLU A 171 -9.19 -33.09 25.11
C GLU A 171 -10.70 -33.11 24.83
N ALA A 172 -11.34 -31.94 24.69
CA ALA A 172 -12.75 -31.84 24.33
C ALA A 172 -13.04 -32.55 23.00
N LYS A 173 -12.20 -32.34 21.97
CA LYS A 173 -12.34 -33.03 20.68
C LYS A 173 -12.22 -34.56 20.83
N ALA A 174 -11.34 -35.04 21.70
CA ALA A 174 -11.22 -36.46 21.97
C ALA A 174 -12.48 -37.00 22.68
N LEU A 175 -13.02 -36.27 23.66
CA LEU A 175 -14.22 -36.65 24.40
C LEU A 175 -15.51 -36.66 23.56
N LEU A 176 -15.58 -35.89 22.47
CA LEU A 176 -16.68 -35.98 21.51
C LEU A 176 -16.79 -37.38 20.86
N LYS A 177 -15.73 -38.20 20.89
CA LYS A 177 -15.76 -39.59 20.41
C LYS A 177 -16.25 -40.58 21.46
N MET A 178 -16.44 -40.14 22.71
CA MET A 178 -16.95 -40.99 23.78
C MET A 178 -18.44 -41.25 23.59
N ASN A 179 -18.91 -42.46 23.95
CA ASN A 179 -20.33 -42.82 23.91
C ASN A 179 -20.79 -43.26 25.32
N PRO A 180 -21.72 -42.55 25.97
CA PRO A 180 -22.38 -41.31 25.52
C PRO A 180 -21.42 -40.10 25.57
N VAL A 181 -21.67 -39.11 24.70
CA VAL A 181 -20.93 -37.84 24.72
C VAL A 181 -21.28 -37.09 26.01
N PRO A 182 -20.29 -36.51 26.73
CA PRO A 182 -20.57 -35.70 27.92
C PRO A 182 -21.55 -34.56 27.61
N ALA A 183 -22.58 -34.41 28.44
CA ALA A 183 -23.68 -33.47 28.21
C ALA A 183 -23.22 -32.02 28.03
N ASP A 184 -22.17 -31.63 28.76
CA ASP A 184 -21.56 -30.30 28.74
C ASP A 184 -20.69 -30.03 27.50
N LEU A 185 -20.35 -31.07 26.73
CA LEU A 185 -19.62 -30.96 25.47
C LEU A 185 -20.54 -31.07 24.24
N THR A 186 -21.84 -31.22 24.46
CA THR A 186 -22.83 -31.27 23.37
C THR A 186 -22.83 -29.96 22.58
N GLY A 187 -22.79 -30.06 21.25
CA GLY A 187 -22.76 -28.89 20.35
C GLY A 187 -21.38 -28.25 20.16
N ILE A 188 -20.34 -28.73 20.83
CA ILE A 188 -18.96 -28.29 20.57
C ILE A 188 -18.47 -28.90 19.25
N VAL A 189 -17.94 -28.06 18.36
CA VAL A 189 -17.34 -28.48 17.09
C VAL A 189 -15.90 -27.99 17.04
N ARG A 190 -14.95 -28.89 16.74
CA ARG A 190 -13.51 -28.60 16.62
C ARG A 190 -12.95 -29.25 15.36
N ASP A 191 -13.48 -28.83 14.23
CA ASP A 191 -13.19 -29.45 12.93
C ASP A 191 -12.37 -28.55 12.02
N THR A 192 -11.64 -29.20 11.12
CA THR A 192 -10.88 -28.58 10.04
C THR A 192 -11.57 -28.90 8.75
N VAL A 193 -11.88 -27.88 7.95
CA VAL A 193 -12.54 -28.04 6.65
C VAL A 193 -11.67 -27.36 5.60
N TYR A 194 -11.56 -27.97 4.43
CA TYR A 194 -10.93 -27.33 3.28
C TYR A 194 -11.95 -26.44 2.58
N VAL A 195 -11.62 -25.16 2.43
CA VAL A 195 -12.48 -24.16 1.78
C VAL A 195 -11.68 -23.50 0.65
N PRO A 196 -12.31 -23.19 -0.49
CA PRO A 196 -11.61 -22.49 -1.57
C PRO A 196 -11.01 -21.17 -1.10
N VAL A 197 -9.76 -20.90 -1.48
CA VAL A 197 -9.03 -19.69 -1.07
C VAL A 197 -9.78 -18.42 -1.48
N ILE A 198 -10.31 -18.41 -2.71
CA ILE A 198 -11.09 -17.28 -3.23
C ILE A 198 -12.26 -16.93 -2.29
N GLU A 199 -13.05 -17.93 -1.90
CA GLU A 199 -14.25 -17.75 -1.08
C GLU A 199 -13.89 -17.30 0.34
N SER A 200 -12.93 -18.00 0.98
CA SER A 200 -12.61 -17.76 2.38
C SER A 200 -11.79 -16.51 2.64
N VAL A 201 -11.06 -16.01 1.64
CA VAL A 201 -10.09 -14.91 1.80
C VAL A 201 -10.50 -13.67 1.03
N PHE A 202 -10.81 -13.81 -0.26
CA PHE A 202 -11.03 -12.68 -1.16
C PHE A 202 -12.51 -12.33 -1.39
N GLU A 203 -13.43 -13.26 -1.13
CA GLU A 203 -14.87 -13.01 -1.10
C GLU A 203 -15.42 -12.87 0.34
N ALA A 204 -14.55 -13.06 1.34
CA ALA A 204 -14.92 -12.88 2.73
C ALA A 204 -15.45 -11.45 2.97
N PRO A 205 -16.57 -11.28 3.71
CA PRO A 205 -17.15 -9.96 3.97
C PRO A 205 -16.14 -8.97 4.58
N SER A 206 -15.28 -9.47 5.46
CA SER A 206 -14.23 -8.66 6.10
C SER A 206 -13.21 -8.12 5.10
N TYR A 207 -12.86 -8.87 4.06
CA TYR A 207 -11.96 -8.42 3.00
C TYR A 207 -12.64 -7.39 2.11
N VAL A 208 -13.86 -7.69 1.66
CA VAL A 208 -14.66 -6.79 0.81
C VAL A 208 -14.89 -5.44 1.50
N GLU A 209 -15.28 -5.45 2.79
CA GLU A 209 -15.43 -4.23 3.58
C GLU A 209 -14.12 -3.46 3.73
N GLN A 210 -12.99 -4.13 3.96
CA GLN A 210 -11.69 -3.47 4.06
C GLN A 210 -11.29 -2.82 2.74
N ARG A 211 -11.59 -3.46 1.61
CA ARG A 211 -11.35 -2.95 0.27
C ARG A 211 -12.21 -1.71 -0.01
N ALA A 212 -13.49 -1.78 0.35
CA ALA A 212 -14.44 -0.67 0.24
C ALA A 212 -14.08 0.51 1.14
N LYS A 213 -13.70 0.27 2.41
CA LYS A 213 -13.23 1.30 3.35
C LYS A 213 -11.95 1.97 2.87
N LYS A 214 -11.06 1.22 2.23
CA LYS A 214 -9.89 1.79 1.58
C LYS A 214 -10.30 2.63 0.38
N GLY A 215 -11.45 2.41 -0.26
CA GLY A 215 -11.91 3.18 -1.42
C GLY A 215 -11.09 2.89 -2.67
N LEU A 216 -10.72 1.62 -2.85
CA LEU A 216 -10.05 1.14 -4.05
C LEU A 216 -11.04 1.14 -5.22
N MET A 217 -10.60 1.58 -6.39
CA MET A 217 -11.41 1.69 -7.60
C MET A 217 -11.68 0.35 -8.26
N PHE A 218 -10.73 -0.58 -8.19
CA PHE A 218 -10.82 -1.86 -8.88
C PHE A 218 -11.25 -2.97 -7.92
N ASP A 219 -12.27 -3.71 -8.36
CA ASP A 219 -12.66 -4.96 -7.72
C ASP A 219 -11.52 -6.00 -7.80
N PHE A 220 -11.54 -6.93 -6.85
CA PHE A 220 -10.55 -7.98 -6.84
C PHE A 220 -10.85 -9.01 -7.95
N VAL A 221 -9.88 -9.22 -8.83
CA VAL A 221 -9.91 -10.28 -9.84
C VAL A 221 -8.57 -11.03 -9.78
N PRO A 222 -8.53 -12.36 -9.65
CA PRO A 222 -7.28 -13.10 -9.51
C PRO A 222 -6.29 -12.84 -10.64
N ASP A 223 -6.74 -12.79 -11.89
CA ASP A 223 -5.87 -12.55 -13.06
C ASP A 223 -5.21 -11.17 -13.05
N SER A 224 -5.85 -10.20 -12.40
CA SER A 224 -5.31 -8.85 -12.28
C SER A 224 -4.11 -8.75 -11.34
N LEU A 225 -3.84 -9.79 -10.52
CA LEU A 225 -2.67 -9.83 -9.64
C LEU A 225 -1.35 -9.77 -10.41
N ARG A 226 -1.35 -10.23 -11.67
CA ARG A 226 -0.17 -10.21 -12.53
C ARG A 226 0.31 -8.81 -12.87
N TYR A 227 -0.59 -7.82 -12.89
CA TYR A 227 -0.32 -6.53 -13.50
C TYR A 227 -0.36 -5.39 -12.49
N ILE A 228 0.53 -4.43 -12.69
CA ILE A 228 0.57 -3.19 -11.92
C ILE A 228 -0.64 -2.32 -12.33
N PRO A 229 -1.46 -1.81 -11.39
CA PRO A 229 -2.56 -0.91 -11.70
C PRO A 229 -2.10 0.31 -12.52
N PHE A 230 -2.92 0.77 -13.47
CA PHE A 230 -2.65 1.93 -14.34
C PHE A 230 -1.40 1.87 -15.24
N SER A 231 -0.72 0.72 -15.30
CA SER A 231 0.54 0.57 -16.07
C SER A 231 0.35 0.10 -17.52
N GLY A 232 -0.86 -0.32 -17.91
CA GLY A 232 -1.10 -0.87 -19.24
C GLY A 232 -0.51 -2.28 -19.43
N GLN A 233 -0.63 -3.14 -18.41
CA GLN A 233 -0.16 -4.54 -18.38
C GLN A 233 1.33 -4.75 -18.08
N THR A 234 1.99 -3.81 -17.42
CA THR A 234 3.32 -4.06 -16.86
C THR A 234 3.22 -5.12 -15.76
N PRO A 235 4.01 -6.21 -15.81
CA PRO A 235 3.95 -7.27 -14.81
C PRO A 235 4.52 -6.82 -13.47
N VAL A 236 4.02 -7.41 -12.40
CA VAL A 236 4.59 -7.29 -11.05
C VAL A 236 5.90 -8.07 -10.99
N ILE A 237 6.90 -7.49 -10.34
CA ILE A 237 8.20 -8.14 -10.14
C ILE A 237 8.17 -8.84 -8.78
N MET A 238 8.46 -10.14 -8.76
CA MET A 238 8.51 -10.93 -7.53
C MET A 238 9.74 -11.82 -7.53
N ASP A 239 10.42 -11.88 -6.39
CA ASP A 239 11.54 -12.77 -6.15
C ASP A 239 11.37 -13.47 -4.80
N THR A 240 11.91 -14.68 -4.69
CA THR A 240 11.90 -15.46 -3.46
C THR A 240 13.30 -15.97 -3.16
N ALA A 241 13.66 -16.00 -1.88
CA ALA A 241 14.90 -16.60 -1.43
C ALA A 241 14.66 -17.38 -0.12
N SER A 242 15.74 -17.80 0.51
CA SER A 242 15.69 -18.45 1.80
C SER A 242 16.86 -18.02 2.64
N VAL A 243 16.60 -17.61 3.88
CA VAL A 243 17.61 -17.16 4.83
C VAL A 243 17.67 -18.15 5.97
N SER A 244 18.88 -18.58 6.34
CA SER A 244 19.11 -19.42 7.51
C SER A 244 19.14 -18.55 8.76
N ARG A 245 18.26 -18.82 9.72
CA ARG A 245 18.30 -18.24 11.07
C ARG A 245 18.55 -19.36 12.07
N GLY A 246 19.82 -19.53 12.45
CA GLY A 246 20.27 -20.70 13.20
C GLY A 246 20.10 -21.97 12.37
N GLU A 247 19.40 -22.96 12.90
CA GLU A 247 19.10 -24.23 12.22
C GLU A 247 17.86 -24.16 11.30
N LEU A 248 17.05 -23.09 11.42
CA LEU A 248 15.81 -22.95 10.65
C LEU A 248 16.07 -22.22 9.33
N LYS A 249 15.65 -22.84 8.22
CA LYS A 249 15.62 -22.23 6.89
C LYS A 249 14.28 -21.55 6.67
N ILE A 250 14.28 -20.23 6.59
CA ILE A 250 13.05 -19.42 6.46
C ILE A 250 12.94 -18.89 5.03
N SER A 251 11.78 -19.11 4.39
CA SER A 251 11.50 -18.52 3.07
C SER A 251 11.30 -17.00 3.17
N THR A 252 11.86 -16.29 2.20
CA THR A 252 11.75 -14.83 2.05
C THR A 252 11.14 -14.51 0.69
N ILE A 253 10.48 -13.35 0.59
CA ILE A 253 9.82 -12.88 -0.62
C ILE A 253 10.02 -11.38 -0.73
N LEU A 254 10.25 -10.93 -1.96
CA LEU A 254 10.32 -9.53 -2.35
C LEU A 254 9.29 -9.31 -3.46
N ILE A 255 8.36 -8.38 -3.25
CA ILE A 255 7.39 -7.96 -4.27
C ILE A 255 7.68 -6.50 -4.59
N GLN A 256 7.82 -6.17 -5.87
CA GLN A 256 8.15 -4.85 -6.37
C GLN A 256 7.17 -4.40 -7.46
N MET A 257 6.73 -3.15 -7.37
CA MET A 257 5.91 -2.48 -8.36
C MET A 257 6.46 -1.08 -8.64
N PRO A 258 7.16 -0.86 -9.77
CA PRO A 258 7.54 0.48 -10.20
C PRO A 258 6.29 1.35 -10.40
N HIS A 259 6.35 2.62 -9.98
CA HIS A 259 5.24 3.53 -10.13
C HIS A 259 5.08 3.92 -11.62
N PRO A 260 3.89 3.77 -12.23
CA PRO A 260 3.71 3.88 -13.68
C PRO A 260 3.96 5.29 -14.23
N ILE A 261 3.79 6.33 -13.40
CA ILE A 261 4.06 7.74 -13.78
C ILE A 261 5.43 8.21 -13.30
N ASP A 262 5.97 7.60 -12.23
CA ASP A 262 7.15 8.12 -11.53
C ASP A 262 8.18 7.00 -11.41
N THR A 263 8.97 6.83 -12.47
CA THR A 263 9.93 5.72 -12.56
C THR A 263 11.04 5.78 -11.51
N SER A 264 11.22 6.93 -10.84
CA SER A 264 12.15 7.06 -9.72
C SER A 264 11.67 6.34 -8.45
N PHE A 265 10.36 6.08 -8.35
CA PHE A 265 9.75 5.47 -7.18
C PHE A 265 9.29 4.04 -7.48
N THR A 266 9.76 3.08 -6.67
CA THR A 266 9.30 1.70 -6.70
C THR A 266 8.71 1.32 -5.36
N HIS A 267 7.46 0.87 -5.36
CA HIS A 267 6.80 0.32 -4.18
C HIS A 267 7.30 -1.10 -3.96
N LYS A 268 7.80 -1.41 -2.77
CA LYS A 268 8.24 -2.77 -2.44
C LYS A 268 7.75 -3.22 -1.08
N ILE A 269 7.50 -4.52 -0.96
CA ILE A 269 7.26 -5.19 0.32
C ILE A 269 8.15 -6.43 0.41
N GLY A 270 8.68 -6.67 1.61
CA GLY A 270 9.59 -7.77 1.86
C GLY A 270 11.04 -7.47 1.47
N ASP A 271 11.89 -8.45 1.71
CA ASP A 271 13.31 -8.46 1.38
C ASP A 271 13.73 -9.91 1.08
N LEU A 272 14.78 -10.11 0.31
CA LEU A 272 15.36 -11.44 0.08
C LEU A 272 16.27 -11.85 1.24
N ASN A 273 16.88 -10.88 1.93
CA ASN A 273 17.84 -11.09 3.01
C ASN A 273 17.20 -11.07 4.41
N ASP A 274 15.94 -10.65 4.51
CA ASP A 274 15.19 -10.64 5.76
C ASP A 274 13.82 -11.28 5.57
N ASN A 275 13.32 -11.97 6.60
CA ASN A 275 12.02 -12.62 6.58
C ASN A 275 10.85 -11.67 6.90
N SER A 276 11.14 -10.36 7.04
CA SER A 276 10.12 -9.38 7.36
C SER A 276 9.36 -8.93 6.13
N LEU A 277 8.04 -8.84 6.23
CA LEU A 277 7.16 -8.32 5.16
C LEU A 277 6.95 -6.81 5.31
N LYS A 278 8.05 -6.09 5.56
CA LYS A 278 8.05 -4.62 5.72
C LYS A 278 7.88 -3.95 4.36
N ASP A 279 7.08 -2.89 4.35
CA ASP A 279 6.90 -2.02 3.20
C ASP A 279 7.89 -0.84 3.24
N ASN A 280 8.22 -0.29 2.07
CA ASN A 280 9.13 0.85 1.97
C ASN A 280 8.44 2.22 2.07
N TRP A 281 7.10 2.27 2.11
CA TRP A 281 6.33 3.52 2.14
C TRP A 281 5.73 3.83 3.52
N SER A 282 5.83 2.94 4.51
CA SER A 282 5.43 3.22 5.91
C SER A 282 6.51 3.94 6.72
N LEU A 283 7.73 4.02 6.16
CA LEU A 283 8.94 4.56 6.79
C LEU A 283 9.14 6.07 6.52
N LYS A 284 8.15 6.75 5.93
CA LYS A 284 8.18 8.19 5.67
C LYS A 284 7.24 8.94 6.59
#